data_AF-A0A448PK04-F1
#
_entry.id   AF-A0A448PK04-F1
#
_cell.length_a   1.000
_cell.length_b   1.000
_cell.length_c   1.000
_cell.angle_alpha   90.00
_cell.angle_beta   90.00
_cell.angle_gamma   90.00
#
_symmetry.space_group_name_H-M   'P 1'
#
loop_
_entity.id
_entity.type
_entity.pdbx_description
1 polymer ?
#
loop_
_entity_poly.entity_id
_entity_poly.type
_entity_poly.pdbx_seq_one_letter_code
_entity_poly.pdbx_strand_id
1 'polypeptide(L)'
;MRLPGPGRFMGGPTRPRGLPPPAAAGRHDGPVSAEDLESYENELELSLYREYRDVASLFSYVVETERRFYLANAVDVQVRTSGGEVFFELTLEDAWVWDIYRASRFVKSVHVVTFKDVNVEELTKLEMDIPSS
;
A
#
# COMPACT_ATOMS: atom_id res chain seq x y z
N MET A 1 -53.27 -12.19 58.41
CA MET A 1 -52.85 -12.77 59.70
C MET A 1 -51.51 -13.46 59.52
N ARG A 2 -50.61 -13.30 60.51
CA ARG A 2 -49.17 -13.63 60.50
C ARG A 2 -48.82 -15.08 60.13
N LEU A 3 -47.64 -15.24 59.50
CA LEU A 3 -46.81 -16.46 59.61
C LEU A 3 -45.44 -16.09 60.25
N PRO A 4 -44.83 -16.95 61.10
CA PRO A 4 -43.58 -16.67 61.81
C PRO A 4 -42.35 -17.49 61.34
N GLY A 5 -41.16 -16.88 61.50
CA GLY A 5 -39.90 -17.50 61.97
C GLY A 5 -39.00 -18.27 60.98
N PRO A 6 -37.77 -18.66 61.41
CA PRO A 6 -36.59 -17.79 61.49
C PRO A 6 -35.34 -18.39 60.80
N GLY A 7 -34.32 -17.57 60.51
CA GLY A 7 -33.02 -18.08 60.06
C GLY A 7 -31.96 -16.99 59.81
N ARG A 8 -31.15 -16.68 60.82
CA ARG A 8 -29.83 -16.08 60.64
C ARG A 8 -28.93 -17.09 59.94
N PHE A 9 -28.08 -16.69 59.00
CA PHE A 9 -26.66 -17.09 58.97
C PHE A 9 -25.84 -16.11 58.11
N MET A 10 -24.68 -15.75 58.67
CA MET A 10 -23.64 -14.87 58.12
C MET A 10 -22.91 -15.55 56.97
N GLY A 11 -22.50 -14.78 55.97
CA GLY A 11 -21.60 -15.26 54.91
C GLY A 11 -21.44 -14.26 53.79
N GLY A 12 -20.83 -13.10 54.05
CA GLY A 12 -20.33 -12.26 52.97
C GLY A 12 -19.20 -13.02 52.24
N PRO A 13 -19.17 -13.06 50.90
CA PRO A 13 -18.08 -13.72 50.20
C PRO A 13 -16.79 -12.93 50.45
N THR A 14 -15.89 -13.53 51.21
CA THR A 14 -14.50 -13.11 51.32
C THR A 14 -13.88 -13.14 49.92
N ARG A 15 -13.55 -11.94 49.41
CA ARG A 15 -12.80 -11.75 48.16
C ARG A 15 -11.51 -12.56 48.24
N PRO A 16 -11.23 -13.52 47.33
CA PRO A 16 -9.94 -14.20 47.34
C PRO A 16 -8.85 -13.16 47.05
N ARG A 17 -7.97 -12.97 48.03
CA ARG A 17 -6.70 -12.26 47.87
C ARG A 17 -5.81 -13.11 46.98
N GLY A 18 -5.31 -12.53 45.88
CA GLY A 18 -4.15 -13.06 45.17
C GLY A 18 -4.40 -13.59 43.77
N LEU A 19 -4.98 -12.79 42.88
CA LEU A 19 -4.65 -12.89 41.46
C LEU A 19 -3.60 -11.82 41.17
N PRO A 20 -2.39 -12.16 40.71
CA PRO A 20 -1.49 -11.16 40.17
C PRO A 20 -2.19 -10.47 39.00
N PRO A 21 -1.98 -9.16 38.78
CA PRO A 21 -2.49 -8.51 37.59
C PRO A 21 -1.97 -9.29 36.37
N PRO A 22 -2.76 -9.46 35.29
CA PRO A 22 -2.21 -9.97 34.04
C PRO A 22 -1.01 -9.08 33.72
N ALA A 23 0.15 -9.72 33.52
CA ALA A 23 1.37 -9.05 33.12
C ALA A 23 0.97 -8.07 32.02
N ALA A 24 1.20 -6.78 32.27
CA ALA A 24 0.98 -5.76 31.26
C ALA A 24 1.80 -6.21 30.06
N ALA A 25 1.10 -6.77 29.05
CA ALA A 25 1.67 -6.99 27.75
C ALA A 25 2.21 -5.62 27.37
N GLY A 26 3.53 -5.51 27.37
CA GLY A 26 4.23 -4.27 27.13
C GLY A 26 3.63 -3.67 25.88
N ARG A 27 2.93 -2.55 26.03
CA ARG A 27 2.59 -1.72 24.89
C ARG A 27 3.93 -1.39 24.27
N HIS A 28 4.11 -1.79 23.02
CA HIS A 28 5.28 -1.46 22.22
C HIS A 28 5.17 0.02 21.82
N ASP A 29 5.09 0.91 22.81
CA ASP A 29 5.15 2.36 22.66
C ASP A 29 6.60 2.82 22.96
N GLY A 30 7.58 2.12 22.36
CA GLY A 30 8.96 2.58 22.30
C GLY A 30 9.15 3.57 21.15
N PRO A 31 10.14 4.48 21.21
CA PRO A 31 10.49 5.30 20.05
C PRO A 31 10.85 4.37 18.88
N VAL A 32 10.22 4.58 17.72
CA VAL A 32 10.49 3.82 16.50
C VAL A 32 12.00 3.87 16.25
N SER A 33 12.65 2.71 16.22
CA SER A 33 14.10 2.63 16.02
C SER A 33 14.45 2.78 14.54
N ALA A 34 15.71 3.10 14.24
CA ALA A 34 16.19 3.15 12.85
C ALA A 34 16.05 1.78 12.15
N GLU A 35 16.23 0.69 12.89
CA GLU A 35 16.07 -0.69 12.40
C GLU A 35 14.61 -1.01 12.10
N ASP A 36 13.66 -0.50 12.91
CA ASP A 36 12.23 -0.65 12.64
C ASP A 36 11.81 0.12 11.37
N LEU A 37 12.37 1.32 11.15
CA LEU A 37 12.10 2.11 9.94
C LEU A 37 12.65 1.42 8.69
N GLU A 38 13.90 0.95 8.75
CA GLU A 38 14.53 0.25 7.63
C GLU A 38 13.78 -1.05 7.28
N SER A 39 13.37 -1.81 8.30
CA SER A 39 12.56 -3.02 8.11
C SER A 39 11.22 -2.70 7.45
N TYR A 40 10.55 -1.63 7.89
CA TYR A 40 9.29 -1.18 7.31
C TYR A 40 9.44 -0.72 5.85
N GLU A 41 10.49 0.03 5.53
CA GLU A 41 10.78 0.47 4.16
C GLU A 41 11.04 -0.74 3.23
N ASN A 42 11.85 -1.70 3.68
CA ASN A 42 12.14 -2.93 2.94
C ASN A 42 10.86 -3.75 2.67
N GLU A 43 9.96 -3.83 3.63
CA GLU A 43 8.67 -4.53 3.47
C GLU A 43 7.78 -3.84 2.42
N LEU A 44 7.74 -2.50 2.42
CA LEU A 44 7.00 -1.73 1.41
C LEU A 44 7.56 -1.92 0.01
N GLU A 45 8.89 -1.91 -0.14
CA GLU A 45 9.56 -2.15 -1.43
C GLU A 45 9.30 -3.56 -1.94
N LEU A 46 9.43 -4.57 -1.08
CA LEU A 46 9.16 -5.97 -1.43
C LEU A 46 7.70 -6.17 -1.84
N SER A 47 6.77 -5.51 -1.15
CA SER A 47 5.35 -5.50 -1.48
C SER A 47 5.11 -4.88 -2.86
N LEU A 48 5.71 -3.73 -3.14
CA LEU A 48 5.61 -3.06 -4.44
C LEU A 48 6.13 -3.94 -5.58
N TYR A 49 7.28 -4.60 -5.38
CA TYR A 49 7.87 -5.48 -6.39
C TYR A 49 6.98 -6.69 -6.70
N ARG A 50 6.36 -7.29 -5.67
CA ARG A 50 5.41 -8.41 -5.84
C ARG A 50 4.19 -7.97 -6.63
N GLU A 51 3.59 -6.84 -6.26
CA GLU A 51 2.43 -6.30 -6.98
C GLU A 51 2.78 -6.04 -8.46
N TYR A 52 3.93 -5.41 -8.73
CA TYR A 52 4.40 -5.21 -10.10
C TYR A 52 4.48 -6.53 -10.88
N ARG A 53 5.11 -7.56 -10.30
CA ARG A 53 5.23 -8.90 -10.92
C ARG A 53 3.88 -9.51 -11.26
N ASP A 54 2.86 -9.25 -10.44
CA ASP A 54 1.53 -9.82 -10.61
C ASP A 54 0.69 -9.06 -11.66
N VAL A 55 0.94 -7.75 -11.83
CA VAL A 55 0.11 -6.89 -12.69
C VAL A 55 0.77 -6.52 -14.01
N ALA A 56 2.09 -6.68 -14.16
CA ALA A 56 2.84 -6.21 -15.33
C ALA A 56 2.27 -6.72 -16.67
N SER A 57 1.81 -7.97 -16.72
CA SER A 57 1.22 -8.58 -17.92
C SER A 57 -0.15 -8.01 -18.30
N LEU A 58 -0.79 -7.23 -17.43
CA LEU A 58 -2.08 -6.56 -17.68
C LEU A 58 -1.93 -5.27 -18.49
N PHE A 59 -0.72 -4.77 -18.65
CA PHE A 59 -0.44 -3.48 -19.30
C PHE A 59 0.27 -3.67 -20.64
N SER A 60 0.15 -2.65 -21.47
CA SER A 60 0.70 -2.66 -22.84
C SER A 60 1.96 -1.81 -22.97
N TYR A 61 2.18 -0.86 -22.06
CA TYR A 61 3.30 0.07 -22.12
C TYR A 61 3.99 0.23 -20.77
N VAL A 62 5.31 0.44 -20.83
CA VAL A 62 6.11 1.05 -19.78
C VAL A 62 6.34 2.51 -20.16
N VAL A 63 6.10 3.42 -19.21
CA VAL A 63 6.37 4.85 -19.38
C VAL A 63 7.23 5.35 -18.24
N GLU A 64 8.42 5.84 -18.57
CA GLU A 64 9.35 6.42 -17.62
C GLU A 64 9.50 7.92 -17.83
N THR A 65 9.45 8.64 -16.73
CA THR A 65 9.67 10.08 -16.64
C THR A 65 10.75 10.33 -15.60
N GLU A 66 11.31 11.53 -15.56
CA GLU A 66 12.31 11.93 -14.54
C GLU A 66 11.88 11.60 -13.10
N ARG A 67 10.58 11.63 -12.80
CA ARG A 67 10.08 11.47 -11.43
C ARG A 67 9.45 10.11 -11.14
N ARG A 68 8.93 9.42 -12.16
CA ARG A 68 8.00 8.29 -11.98
C ARG A 68 8.06 7.31 -13.14
N PHE A 69 7.87 6.05 -12.78
CA PHE A 69 7.64 4.92 -13.67
C PHE A 69 6.15 4.54 -13.64
N TYR A 70 5.61 4.22 -14.80
CA TYR A 70 4.23 3.79 -14.98
C TYR A 70 4.15 2.55 -15.87
N LEU A 71 3.15 1.72 -15.58
CA LEU A 71 2.57 0.83 -16.56
C LEU A 71 1.27 1.47 -17.06
N ALA A 72 0.96 1.36 -18.35
CA ALA A 72 -0.27 1.93 -18.93
C ALA A 72 -0.81 1.06 -20.07
N ASN A 73 -2.10 1.18 -20.35
CA ASN A 73 -2.72 0.52 -21.51
C ASN A 73 -2.91 1.45 -22.71
N ALA A 74 -2.92 2.76 -22.49
CA ALA A 74 -2.80 3.74 -23.57
C ALA A 74 -1.89 4.89 -23.16
N VAL A 75 -1.14 5.40 -24.14
CA VAL A 75 -0.19 6.50 -23.97
C VAL A 75 -0.39 7.47 -25.13
N ASP A 76 -0.67 8.72 -24.82
CA ASP A 76 -0.65 9.83 -25.77
C ASP A 76 0.45 10.81 -25.36
N VAL A 77 1.35 11.16 -26.28
CA VAL A 77 2.43 12.11 -26.06
C VAL A 77 2.30 13.27 -27.03
N GLN A 78 2.17 14.47 -26.47
CA GLN A 78 2.08 15.72 -27.23
C GLN A 78 3.32 16.55 -27.00
N VAL A 79 3.98 16.93 -28.09
CA VAL A 79 5.08 17.91 -28.04
C VAL A 79 4.48 19.30 -28.12
N ARG A 80 4.81 20.15 -27.15
CA ARG A 80 4.34 21.53 -27.06
C ARG A 80 5.50 22.50 -27.10
N THR A 81 5.25 23.67 -27.65
CA THR A 81 6.18 24.78 -27.65
C THR A 81 5.52 26.00 -27.02
N SER A 82 6.15 26.59 -26.02
CA SER A 82 5.68 27.83 -25.39
C SER A 82 6.87 28.70 -25.02
N GLY A 83 6.84 29.98 -25.40
CA GLY A 83 7.91 30.91 -25.04
C GLY A 83 9.31 30.56 -25.59
N GLY A 84 9.40 29.72 -26.62
CA GLY A 84 10.66 29.23 -27.16
C GLY A 84 11.21 27.96 -26.48
N GLU A 85 10.52 27.45 -25.46
CA GLU A 85 10.84 26.18 -24.80
C GLU A 85 9.95 25.06 -25.33
N VAL A 86 10.52 23.85 -25.40
CA VAL A 86 9.81 22.62 -25.79
C VAL A 86 9.55 21.79 -24.53
N PHE A 87 8.33 21.29 -24.40
CA PHE A 87 7.94 20.37 -23.33
C PHE A 87 7.00 19.28 -23.86
N PHE A 88 6.86 18.22 -23.08
CA PHE A 88 6.02 17.08 -23.38
C PHE A 88 4.83 17.05 -22.43
N GLU A 89 3.63 16.91 -22.99
CA GLU A 89 2.42 16.54 -22.25
C GLU A 89 2.11 15.08 -22.52
N LEU A 90 1.83 14.31 -21.48
CA LEU A 90 1.47 12.91 -21.58
C LEU A 90 0.11 12.69 -20.97
N THR A 91 -0.69 11.87 -21.63
CA THR A 91 -1.91 11.30 -21.08
C THR A 91 -1.77 9.78 -21.08
N LEU A 92 -1.79 9.18 -19.90
CA LEU A 92 -1.76 7.73 -19.71
C LEU A 92 -3.14 7.30 -19.24
N GLU A 93 -3.73 6.28 -19.86
CA GLU A 93 -5.01 5.71 -19.44
C GLU A 93 -4.84 4.27 -18.94
N ASP A 94 -5.67 3.91 -17.97
CA ASP A 94 -5.64 2.65 -17.23
C ASP A 94 -4.21 2.33 -16.82
N ALA A 95 -3.70 3.08 -15.85
CA ALA A 95 -2.30 3.08 -15.48
C ALA A 95 -2.07 2.58 -14.05
N TRP A 96 -0.89 2.05 -13.83
CA TRP A 96 -0.35 1.69 -12.53
C TRP A 96 0.94 2.46 -12.30
N VAL A 97 1.12 3.02 -11.11
CA VAL A 97 2.30 3.82 -10.77
C VAL A 97 3.22 3.10 -9.79
N TRP A 98 4.52 3.11 -10.08
CA TRP A 98 5.55 2.62 -9.17
C TRP A 98 5.79 3.65 -8.04
N ASP A 99 5.02 3.53 -6.96
CA ASP A 99 5.06 4.47 -5.82
C ASP A 99 4.80 3.70 -4.51
N ILE A 100 5.85 3.56 -3.68
CA ILE A 100 5.78 2.83 -2.39
C ILE A 100 4.82 3.49 -1.38
N TYR A 101 4.54 4.78 -1.52
CA TYR A 101 3.76 5.55 -0.56
C TYR A 101 2.25 5.54 -0.84
N ARG A 102 1.82 4.89 -1.93
CA ARG A 102 0.40 4.83 -2.30
C ARG A 102 -0.26 3.56 -1.81
N ALA A 103 -1.41 3.72 -1.15
CA ALA A 103 -2.27 2.61 -0.77
C ALA A 103 -2.95 1.94 -1.99
N SER A 104 -3.24 2.71 -3.04
CA SER A 104 -3.71 2.21 -4.35
C SER A 104 -2.87 2.80 -5.45
N ARG A 105 -2.35 1.93 -6.32
CA ARG A 105 -1.47 2.29 -7.43
C ARG A 105 -2.16 2.31 -8.78
N PHE A 106 -3.36 1.74 -8.88
CA PHE A 106 -4.20 1.83 -10.08
C PHE A 106 -4.87 3.19 -10.16
N VAL A 107 -4.68 3.86 -11.29
CA VAL A 107 -5.24 5.17 -11.60
C VAL A 107 -5.85 5.13 -12.98
N LYS A 108 -7.05 5.71 -13.10
CA LYS A 108 -7.77 5.73 -14.37
C LYS A 108 -7.03 6.52 -15.44
N SER A 109 -6.55 7.70 -15.09
CA SER A 109 -5.84 8.59 -16.01
C SER A 109 -4.72 9.32 -15.28
N VAL A 110 -3.59 9.52 -15.96
CA VAL A 110 -2.44 10.29 -15.47
C VAL A 110 -2.08 11.33 -16.52
N HIS A 111 -2.01 12.59 -16.10
CA HIS A 111 -1.45 13.66 -16.91
C HIS A 111 -0.07 14.05 -16.38
N VAL A 112 0.94 14.00 -17.26
CA VAL A 112 2.30 14.44 -16.94
C VAL A 112 2.69 15.59 -17.85
N VAL A 113 3.32 16.62 -17.28
CA VAL A 113 3.96 17.69 -18.04
C VAL A 113 5.42 17.72 -17.64
N THR A 114 6.33 17.62 -18.61
CA THR A 114 7.77 17.56 -18.35
C THR A 114 8.57 18.28 -19.43
N PHE A 115 9.67 18.90 -19.02
CA PHE A 115 10.69 19.48 -19.89
C PHE A 115 11.87 18.52 -20.12
N LYS A 116 11.80 17.33 -19.53
CA LYS A 116 12.78 16.25 -19.68
C LYS A 116 12.32 15.23 -20.70
N ASP A 117 13.21 14.31 -21.02
CA ASP A 117 12.89 13.14 -21.80
C ASP A 117 11.82 12.28 -21.12
N VAL A 118 11.15 11.49 -21.95
CA VAL A 118 10.21 10.45 -21.57
C VAL A 118 10.55 9.23 -22.39
N ASN A 119 10.69 8.09 -21.71
CA ASN A 119 10.83 6.80 -22.35
C ASN A 119 9.45 6.12 -22.42
N VAL A 120 9.07 5.65 -23.60
CA VAL A 120 7.82 4.89 -23.81
C VAL A 120 8.18 3.60 -24.53
N GLU A 121 7.96 2.48 -23.87
CA GLU A 121 8.23 1.15 -24.40
C GLU A 121 6.94 0.35 -24.51
N GLU A 122 6.71 -0.28 -25.66
CA GLU A 122 5.62 -1.24 -25.82
C GLU A 122 6.09 -2.60 -25.30
N LEU A 123 5.34 -3.14 -24.33
CA LEU A 123 5.63 -4.43 -23.75
C LEU A 123 5.25 -5.54 -24.73
N THR A 124 6.20 -6.45 -24.99
CA THR A 124 5.85 -7.69 -25.65
C THR A 124 4.98 -8.49 -24.69
N LYS A 125 3.71 -8.72 -25.05
CA LYS A 125 2.86 -9.65 -24.32
C LYS A 125 3.48 -11.03 -24.45
N LEU A 126 4.19 -11.46 -23.42
CA LEU A 126 4.59 -12.85 -23.28
C LEU A 126 3.27 -13.64 -23.30
N GLU A 127 3.07 -14.48 -24.31
CA GLU A 127 2.03 -15.50 -24.27
C GLU A 127 2.35 -16.36 -23.04
N MET A 128 1.67 -16.09 -21.93
CA MET A 128 1.84 -16.84 -20.71
C MET A 128 1.21 -18.22 -20.92
N ASP A 129 2.03 -19.20 -21.30
CA ASP A 129 1.73 -20.61 -21.09
C ASP A 129 1.73 -20.82 -19.57
N ILE A 130 0.55 -20.80 -18.97
CA ILE A 130 0.35 -21.05 -17.54
C ILE A 130 0.56 -22.56 -17.34
N PRO A 131 1.63 -23.03 -16.67
CA PRO A 131 1.66 -24.43 -16.25
C PRO A 131 0.63 -24.56 -15.13
N SER A 132 -0.48 -25.24 -15.42
CA SER A 132 -1.42 -25.66 -14.38
C SER A 132 -0.66 -26.52 -13.36
N SER A 133 -0.64 -26.09 -12.10
CA SER A 133 -0.31 -26.95 -10.94
C SER A 133 -1.51 -27.00 -10.01
#